data_AF-X1LCE5-F1
#
_entry.id   AF-X1LCE5-F1
#
_cell.length_a   1.000
_cell.length_b   1.000
_cell.length_c   1.000
_cell.angle_alpha   90.00
_cell.angle_beta   90.00
_cell.angle_gamma   90.00
#
_symmetry.space_group_name_H-M   'P 1'
#
loop_
_entity.id
_entity.type
_entity.pdbx_description
1 polymer ?
#
loop_
_entity_poly.entity_id
_entity_poly.type
_entity_poly.pdbx_seq_one_letter_code
_entity_poly.pdbx_strand_id
1 'polypeptide(L)'
;TMLFILGHIPTIISSFFFGWLTDKIGPKVTITITLIMWIIIILLVTAFNIRTVFYICWILAAMSTGSTLIASRSLMTFLIPRDSEAEFFGFYSISGKVSSIIGPVAFGVISFITKNQKIALLSTLFFLISGLVILQFVKVATYRLRDFDMNPKI
;
A
#
# COMPACT_ATOMS: atom_id res chain seq x y z
N THR A 1 -11.64 10.29 -19.03
CA THR A 1 -12.38 9.04 -18.73
C THR A 1 -11.65 7.78 -19.21
N MET A 2 -11.17 7.72 -20.45
CA MET A 2 -10.41 6.56 -20.97
C MET A 2 -9.14 6.21 -20.17
N LEU A 3 -8.36 7.21 -19.72
CA LEU A 3 -7.16 6.99 -18.91
C LEU A 3 -7.46 6.32 -17.57
N PHE A 4 -8.58 6.63 -16.92
CA PHE A 4 -8.94 5.99 -15.64
C PHE A 4 -9.20 4.50 -15.83
N ILE A 5 -9.96 4.13 -16.86
CA ILE A 5 -10.30 2.73 -17.17
C ILE A 5 -9.04 1.93 -17.52
N LEU A 6 -8.15 2.49 -18.34
CA LEU A 6 -6.89 1.86 -18.73
C LEU A 6 -5.96 1.60 -17.53
N GLY A 7 -6.06 2.39 -16.46
CA GLY A 7 -5.23 2.23 -15.26
C GLY A 7 -5.65 1.06 -14.39
N HIS A 8 -6.94 0.73 -14.36
CA HIS A 8 -7.43 -0.39 -13.56
C HIS A 8 -7.00 -1.76 -14.11
N ILE A 9 -6.78 -1.88 -15.42
CA ILE A 9 -6.34 -3.15 -16.04
C ILE A 9 -4.98 -3.60 -15.49
N PRO A 10 -3.90 -2.78 -15.52
CA PRO A 10 -2.63 -3.08 -14.86
C PRO A 10 -2.77 -3.36 -13.37
N THR A 11 -3.68 -2.66 -12.67
CA THR A 11 -3.93 -2.88 -11.25
C THR A 11 -4.47 -4.28 -10.99
N ILE A 12 -5.42 -4.77 -11.79
CA ILE A 12 -5.98 -6.12 -11.68
C ILE A 12 -4.88 -7.17 -11.93
N ILE A 13 -4.07 -6.98 -12.96
CA ILE A 13 -2.96 -7.89 -13.30
C ILE A 13 -1.92 -7.94 -12.19
N SER A 14 -1.48 -6.78 -11.71
CA SER A 14 -0.50 -6.66 -10.63
C SER A 14 -1.02 -7.30 -9.34
N SER A 15 -2.30 -7.12 -9.05
CA SER A 15 -2.95 -7.73 -7.91
C SER A 15 -2.75 -9.25 -7.91
N PHE A 16 -3.00 -9.91 -9.04
CA PHE A 16 -2.80 -11.37 -9.13
C PHE A 16 -1.33 -11.78 -8.91
N PHE A 17 -0.40 -11.07 -9.54
CA PHE A 17 1.04 -11.35 -9.43
C PHE A 17 1.58 -11.13 -8.00
N PHE A 18 1.21 -10.01 -7.39
CA PHE A 18 1.63 -9.66 -6.04
C PHE A 18 0.90 -10.44 -4.95
N GLY A 19 -0.29 -10.98 -5.23
CA GLY A 19 -0.95 -11.95 -4.34
C GLY A 19 -0.12 -13.22 -4.19
N TRP A 20 0.27 -13.82 -5.31
CA TRP A 20 1.17 -14.97 -5.30
C TRP A 20 2.52 -14.67 -4.63
N LEU A 21 3.08 -13.48 -4.90
CA LEU A 21 4.31 -13.05 -4.26
C LEU A 21 4.15 -12.93 -2.74
N THR A 22 3.06 -12.32 -2.28
CA THR A 22 2.75 -12.16 -0.86
C THR A 22 2.64 -13.48 -0.11
N ASP A 23 2.06 -14.48 -0.74
CA ASP A 23 1.94 -15.81 -0.15
C ASP A 23 3.31 -16.51 0.03
N LYS A 24 4.31 -16.17 -0.81
CA LYS A 24 5.68 -16.72 -0.72
C LYS A 24 6.61 -15.95 0.22
N ILE A 25 6.66 -14.62 0.12
CA ILE A 25 7.63 -13.79 0.87
C ILE A 25 7.06 -13.18 2.16
N GLY A 26 5.76 -13.35 2.39
CA GLY A 26 5.05 -12.85 3.55
C GLY A 26 4.59 -11.39 3.40
N PRO A 27 3.46 -11.02 4.03
CA PRO A 27 2.80 -9.72 3.84
C PRO A 27 3.64 -8.51 4.28
N LYS A 28 4.48 -8.64 5.33
CA LYS A 28 5.34 -7.53 5.78
C LYS A 28 6.33 -7.09 4.70
N VAL A 29 6.99 -8.06 4.05
CA VAL A 29 7.99 -7.79 3.03
C VAL A 29 7.31 -7.20 1.79
N THR A 30 6.14 -7.71 1.41
CA THR A 30 5.37 -7.15 0.29
C THR A 30 5.03 -5.68 0.51
N ILE A 31 4.49 -5.31 1.68
CA ILE A 31 4.13 -3.91 1.97
C ILE A 31 5.37 -3.00 1.87
N THR A 32 6.50 -3.48 2.39
CA THR A 32 7.78 -2.76 2.31
C THR A 32 8.21 -2.53 0.85
N ILE A 33 8.14 -3.55 0.00
CA ILE A 33 8.44 -3.44 -1.45
C ILE A 33 7.51 -2.44 -2.13
N THR A 34 6.21 -2.47 -1.83
CA THR A 34 5.24 -1.56 -2.44
C THR A 34 5.48 -0.09 -2.04
N LEU A 35 5.85 0.16 -0.79
CA LEU A 35 6.23 1.50 -0.31
C LEU A 35 7.49 2.01 -1.00
N ILE A 36 8.51 1.15 -1.16
CA ILE A 36 9.74 1.49 -1.89
C ILE A 36 9.43 1.79 -3.36
N MET A 37 8.56 1.00 -4.01
CA MET A 37 8.12 1.28 -5.38
C MET A 37 7.46 2.66 -5.50
N TRP A 38 6.56 3.02 -4.57
CA TRP A 38 5.93 4.33 -4.56
C TRP A 38 6.94 5.48 -4.40
N ILE A 39 7.93 5.32 -3.52
CA ILE A 39 9.01 6.30 -3.34
C ILE A 39 9.77 6.51 -4.66
N ILE A 40 10.14 5.43 -5.34
CA ILE A 40 10.85 5.48 -6.63
C ILE A 40 10.00 6.18 -7.70
N ILE A 41 8.71 5.89 -7.76
CA ILE A 41 7.79 6.50 -8.73
C ILE A 41 7.70 8.02 -8.50
N ILE A 42 7.54 8.47 -7.26
CA ILE A 42 7.45 9.90 -6.94
C ILE A 42 8.77 10.61 -7.28
N LEU A 43 9.92 9.98 -7.01
CA LEU A 43 11.24 10.51 -7.40
C LEU A 43 11.38 10.63 -8.92
N LEU A 44 10.97 9.62 -9.69
CA LEU A 44 11.02 9.64 -11.15
C LEU A 44 10.11 10.72 -11.74
N VAL A 45 8.89 10.86 -11.23
CA VAL A 45 7.92 11.86 -11.69
C VAL A 45 8.38 13.29 -11.37
N THR A 46 9.04 13.50 -10.22
CA THR A 46 9.55 14.83 -9.84
C THR A 46 10.83 15.21 -10.59
N ALA A 47 11.68 14.24 -10.92
CA ALA A 47 12.93 14.43 -11.64
C ALA A 47 12.75 14.63 -13.15
N PHE A 48 11.85 13.89 -13.80
CA PHE A 48 11.69 13.91 -15.25
C PHE A 48 10.36 14.53 -15.68
N ASN A 49 10.43 15.64 -16.41
CA ASN A 49 9.25 16.34 -16.93
C ASN A 49 8.88 15.89 -18.36
N ILE A 50 9.16 14.62 -18.69
CA ILE A 50 9.01 14.05 -20.03
C ILE A 50 7.70 13.25 -20.09
N ARG A 51 6.89 13.49 -21.13
CA ARG A 51 5.59 12.83 -21.32
C ARG A 51 5.70 11.29 -21.32
N THR A 52 6.76 10.72 -21.89
CA THR A 52 6.99 9.27 -21.92
C THR A 52 7.24 8.68 -20.52
N VAL A 53 8.02 9.38 -19.70
CA VAL A 53 8.31 8.95 -18.32
C VAL A 53 7.05 8.98 -17.47
N PHE A 54 6.16 9.95 -17.71
CA PHE A 54 4.87 10.02 -17.05
C PHE A 54 4.01 8.78 -17.30
N TYR A 55 3.92 8.28 -18.54
CA TYR A 55 3.13 7.08 -18.85
C TYR A 55 3.70 5.82 -18.20
N ILE A 56 5.03 5.66 -18.19
CA ILE A 56 5.69 4.52 -17.54
C ILE A 56 5.45 4.56 -16.02
N CYS A 57 5.65 5.73 -15.41
CA CYS A 57 5.39 5.94 -13.98
C CYS A 57 3.92 5.70 -13.62
N TRP A 58 3.00 6.08 -14.51
CA TRP A 58 1.57 5.85 -14.32
C TRP A 58 1.21 4.36 -14.30
N ILE A 59 1.79 3.55 -15.20
CA ILE A 59 1.60 2.08 -15.17
C ILE A 59 2.19 1.49 -13.90
N LEU A 60 3.40 1.92 -13.50
CA LEU A 60 4.05 1.45 -12.28
C LEU A 60 3.23 1.82 -11.02
N ALA A 61 2.64 3.02 -10.99
CA ALA A 61 1.75 3.44 -9.90
C ALA A 61 0.48 2.60 -9.84
N ALA A 62 -0.12 2.29 -11.00
CA ALA A 62 -1.28 1.41 -11.09
C ALA A 62 -0.97 0.00 -10.58
N MET A 63 0.21 -0.53 -10.90
CA MET A 63 0.68 -1.82 -10.40
C MET A 63 0.87 -1.80 -8.88
N SER A 64 1.58 -0.80 -8.35
CA SER A 64 1.85 -0.67 -6.92
C SER A 64 0.56 -0.53 -6.09
N THR A 65 -0.45 0.16 -6.63
CA THR A 65 -1.77 0.30 -6.01
C THR A 65 -2.46 -1.07 -5.87
N GLY A 66 -2.37 -1.93 -6.90
CA GLY A 66 -2.93 -3.29 -6.86
C GLY A 66 -2.26 -4.17 -5.82
N SER A 67 -0.93 -4.10 -5.76
CA SER A 67 -0.12 -4.82 -4.76
C SER A 67 -0.47 -4.43 -3.33
N THR A 68 -0.65 -3.13 -3.08
CA THR A 68 -1.00 -2.60 -1.75
C THR A 68 -2.36 -3.12 -1.29
N LEU A 69 -3.35 -3.16 -2.18
CA LEU A 69 -4.70 -3.63 -1.86
C LEU A 69 -4.73 -5.09 -1.36
N ILE A 70 -3.91 -5.96 -1.96
CA ILE A 70 -3.81 -7.36 -1.53
C ILE A 70 -2.93 -7.52 -0.31
N ALA A 71 -1.80 -6.83 -0.24
CA ALA A 71 -0.90 -6.93 0.90
C ALA A 71 -1.58 -6.49 2.20
N SER A 72 -2.40 -5.44 2.15
CA SER A 72 -3.24 -5.00 3.27
C SER A 72 -4.24 -6.07 3.72
N ARG A 73 -4.94 -6.71 2.79
CA ARG A 73 -5.89 -7.80 3.11
C ARG A 73 -5.18 -9.02 3.67
N SER A 74 -4.04 -9.41 3.09
CA SER A 74 -3.24 -10.53 3.56
C SER A 74 -2.74 -10.26 4.99
N LEU A 75 -2.10 -9.12 5.26
CA LEU A 75 -1.63 -8.75 6.60
C LEU A 75 -2.74 -8.80 7.65
N MET A 76 -3.94 -8.31 7.29
CA MET A 76 -5.10 -8.34 8.17
C MET A 76 -5.49 -9.76 8.59
N THR A 77 -5.45 -10.73 7.67
CA THR A 77 -5.73 -12.14 8.02
C THR A 77 -4.71 -12.77 8.96
N PHE A 78 -3.51 -12.19 9.08
CA PHE A 78 -2.48 -12.65 10.03
C PHE A 78 -2.55 -11.96 11.39
N LEU A 79 -3.12 -10.75 11.48
CA LEU A 79 -3.17 -9.96 12.72
C LEU A 79 -4.42 -10.23 13.56
N ILE A 80 -5.46 -10.80 12.95
CA ILE A 80 -6.76 -10.97 13.60
C ILE A 80 -6.78 -12.27 14.44
N PRO A 81 -7.06 -12.20 15.76
CA PRO A 81 -7.41 -13.38 16.56
C PRO A 81 -8.82 -13.86 16.21
N ARG A 82 -8.98 -15.20 16.06
CA ARG A 82 -10.23 -15.87 15.64
C ARG A 82 -11.47 -15.48 16.44
N ASP A 83 -11.31 -15.10 17.70
CA ASP A 83 -12.44 -14.80 18.60
C ASP A 83 -12.93 -13.34 18.53
N SER A 84 -12.28 -12.45 17.76
CA SER A 84 -12.68 -11.03 17.67
C SER A 84 -12.51 -10.43 16.27
N GLU A 85 -12.69 -11.23 15.22
CA GLU A 85 -12.46 -10.79 13.84
C GLU A 85 -13.29 -9.57 13.44
N ALA A 86 -14.56 -9.54 13.85
CA ALA A 86 -15.49 -8.47 13.50
C ALA A 86 -15.10 -7.11 14.12
N GLU A 87 -14.57 -7.10 15.34
CA GLU A 87 -14.21 -5.87 16.06
C GLU A 87 -12.93 -5.25 15.48
N PHE A 88 -11.88 -6.06 15.27
CA PHE A 88 -10.66 -5.60 14.61
C PHE A 88 -10.90 -5.19 13.15
N PHE A 89 -11.81 -5.87 12.44
CA PHE A 89 -12.21 -5.47 11.09
C PHE A 89 -12.98 -4.13 11.08
N GLY A 90 -13.86 -3.92 12.06
CA GLY A 90 -14.53 -2.64 12.29
C GLY A 90 -13.54 -1.49 12.49
N PHE A 91 -12.60 -1.63 13.42
CA PHE A 91 -11.57 -0.61 13.69
C PHE A 91 -10.67 -0.35 12.48
N TYR A 92 -10.20 -1.39 11.79
CA TYR A 92 -9.37 -1.24 10.59
C TYR A 92 -10.12 -0.52 9.46
N SER A 93 -11.39 -0.86 9.24
CA SER A 93 -12.23 -0.21 8.22
C SER A 93 -12.45 1.27 8.51
N ILE A 94 -12.68 1.63 9.78
CA ILE A 94 -12.84 3.03 10.20
C ILE A 94 -11.52 3.79 10.02
N SER A 95 -10.40 3.24 10.49
CA SER A 95 -9.08 3.84 10.33
C SER A 95 -8.72 4.06 8.86
N GLY A 96 -8.99 3.07 8.01
CA GLY A 96 -8.78 3.16 6.56
C GLY A 96 -9.64 4.23 5.89
N LYS A 97 -10.91 4.38 6.30
CA LYS A 97 -11.81 5.45 5.80
C LYS A 97 -11.32 6.83 6.22
N VAL A 98 -10.93 6.99 7.49
CA VAL A 98 -10.38 8.25 8.01
C VAL A 98 -9.10 8.62 7.26
N SER A 99 -8.19 7.67 7.06
CA SER A 99 -6.95 7.86 6.29
C SER A 99 -7.23 8.26 4.84
N SER A 100 -8.26 7.66 4.23
CA SER A 100 -8.69 7.97 2.85
C SER A 100 -9.28 9.38 2.69
N ILE A 101 -9.69 10.03 3.79
CA ILE A 101 -10.13 11.44 3.80
C ILE A 101 -8.94 12.36 4.11
N ILE A 102 -8.20 12.05 5.17
CA ILE A 102 -7.08 12.89 5.64
C ILE A 102 -5.98 13.00 4.58
N GLY A 103 -5.63 11.91 3.90
CA GLY A 103 -4.57 11.90 2.89
C GLY A 103 -4.80 12.89 1.75
N PRO A 104 -5.91 12.77 0.99
CA PRO A 104 -6.24 13.72 -0.07
C PRO A 104 -6.46 15.15 0.41
N VAL A 105 -7.05 15.35 1.60
CA VAL A 105 -7.24 16.68 2.17
C VAL A 105 -5.89 17.34 2.49
N ALA A 106 -4.98 16.63 3.17
CA ALA A 106 -3.64 17.14 3.45
C ALA A 106 -2.88 17.46 2.16
N PHE A 107 -2.91 16.54 1.19
CA PHE A 107 -2.30 16.79 -0.13
C PHE A 107 -2.91 18.01 -0.83
N GLY A 108 -4.24 18.14 -0.83
CA GLY A 108 -4.96 19.24 -1.45
C GLY A 108 -4.64 20.60 -0.81
N VAL A 109 -4.60 20.67 0.52
CA VAL A 109 -4.23 21.89 1.26
C VAL A 109 -2.80 22.30 0.94
N ILE A 110 -1.85 21.36 0.96
CA ILE A 110 -0.44 21.64 0.67
C ILE A 110 -0.26 22.08 -0.79
N SER A 111 -0.98 21.45 -1.72
CA SER A 111 -0.99 21.81 -3.14
C SER A 111 -1.58 23.22 -3.36
N PHE A 112 -2.66 23.55 -2.66
CA PHE A 112 -3.33 24.85 -2.77
C PHE A 112 -2.46 26.00 -2.23
N ILE A 113 -1.84 25.81 -1.07
CA ILE A 113 -0.96 26.83 -0.45
C ILE A 113 0.30 27.02 -1.29
N THR A 114 0.91 25.92 -1.74
CA THR A 114 2.23 26.00 -2.38
C THR A 114 2.15 26.39 -3.86
N LYS A 115 0.99 26.21 -4.51
CA LYS A 115 0.76 26.41 -5.95
C LYS A 115 1.76 25.69 -6.86
N ASN A 116 2.54 24.75 -6.31
CA ASN A 116 3.57 24.00 -7.02
C ASN A 116 3.36 22.51 -6.76
N GLN A 117 3.02 21.77 -7.82
CA GLN A 117 2.74 20.34 -7.77
C GLN A 117 3.93 19.52 -7.28
N LYS A 118 5.16 19.97 -7.52
CA LYS A 118 6.36 19.26 -7.07
C LYS A 118 6.44 19.21 -5.55
N ILE A 119 6.18 20.33 -4.88
CA ILE A 119 6.27 20.40 -3.41
C ILE A 119 5.16 19.58 -2.75
N ALA A 120 3.96 19.54 -3.36
CA ALA A 120 2.90 18.63 -2.93
C ALA A 120 3.32 17.15 -3.06
N LEU A 121 3.96 16.76 -4.16
CA LEU A 121 4.53 15.42 -4.33
C LEU A 121 5.61 15.09 -3.30
N LEU A 122 6.50 16.05 -2.99
CA LEU A 122 7.54 15.88 -1.97
C LEU A 122 6.95 15.70 -0.56
N SER A 123 5.87 16.39 -0.23
CA SER A 123 5.17 16.15 1.04
C SER A 123 4.57 14.74 1.12
N THR A 124 3.99 14.25 0.02
CA THR A 124 3.50 12.87 -0.06
C THR A 124 4.65 11.87 0.10
N LEU A 125 5.79 12.14 -0.53
CA LEU A 125 6.99 11.32 -0.39
C LEU A 125 7.43 11.23 1.08
N PHE A 126 7.47 12.36 1.77
CA PHE A 126 7.80 12.41 3.19
C PHE A 126 6.82 11.58 4.03
N PHE A 127 5.52 11.67 3.76
CA PHE A 127 4.51 10.86 4.42
C PHE A 127 4.73 9.36 4.18
N LEU A 128 5.04 8.94 2.95
CA LEU A 128 5.36 7.54 2.63
C LEU A 128 6.61 7.04 3.35
N ILE A 129 7.68 7.84 3.40
CA ILE A 129 8.91 7.47 4.12
C ILE A 129 8.61 7.31 5.61
N SER A 130 7.85 8.24 6.20
CA SER A 130 7.45 8.12 7.61
C SER A 130 6.65 6.84 7.88
N GLY A 131 5.72 6.49 6.99
CA GLY A 131 4.96 5.24 7.07
C GLY A 131 5.83 3.99 6.93
N LEU A 132 6.83 4.02 6.04
CA LEU A 132 7.81 2.94 5.88
C LEU A 132 8.65 2.74 7.15
N VAL A 133 9.13 3.82 7.75
CA VAL A 133 9.89 3.79 9.01
C VAL A 133 9.03 3.22 10.14
N ILE A 134 7.79 3.68 10.29
CA ILE A 134 6.84 3.16 11.29
C ILE A 134 6.59 1.66 11.07
N LEU A 135 6.43 1.21 9.82
CA LEU A 135 6.22 -0.19 9.50
C LEU A 135 7.40 -1.09 9.90
N GLN A 136 8.64 -0.58 9.84
CA GLN A 136 9.81 -1.34 10.31
C GLN A 136 9.73 -1.65 11.80
N PHE A 137 9.16 -0.73 12.60
CA PHE A 137 8.92 -0.94 14.03
C PHE A 137 7.79 -1.91 14.34
N VAL A 138 6.90 -2.20 13.38
CA VAL A 138 5.85 -3.20 13.55
C VAL A 138 6.45 -4.61 13.49
N LYS A 139 6.53 -5.27 14.65
CA LYS A 139 6.79 -6.71 14.72
C LYS A 139 5.52 -7.44 14.31
N VAL A 140 5.51 -7.99 13.10
CA VAL A 140 4.48 -8.94 12.68
C VAL A 140 4.77 -10.24 13.41
N ALA A 141 4.01 -10.52 14.46
CA ALA A 141 4.06 -11.80 15.15
C ALA A 141 3.44 -12.85 14.22
N THR A 142 4.28 -13.72 13.67
CA THR A 142 3.86 -14.85 12.84
C THR A 142 3.17 -15.88 13.73
N TYR A 143 1.91 -15.65 14.11
CA TYR A 143 1.13 -16.61 14.92
C TYR A 143 0.82 -17.92 14.17
N ARG A 144 0.90 -17.92 12.83
CA ARG A 144 0.43 -19.02 11.98
C ARG A 144 1.30 -20.29 11.94
N LEU A 145 2.42 -20.33 12.66
CA LEU A 145 3.29 -21.52 12.71
C LEU A 145 3.23 -22.30 14.03
N ARG A 146 2.48 -21.84 15.05
CA ARG A 146 2.40 -22.57 16.34
C ARG A 146 1.16 -23.45 16.48
N ASP A 147 0.11 -23.18 15.71
CA ASP A 147 -1.17 -23.89 15.88
C ASP A 147 -1.33 -25.08 14.91
N PHE A 148 -0.47 -25.19 13.89
CA PHE A 148 -0.41 -26.39 13.03
C PHE A 148 0.39 -27.54 13.66
N ASP A 149 1.10 -27.29 14.77
CA ASP A 149 1.78 -28.32 15.58
C ASP A 149 0.97 -28.70 16.84
N MET A 150 -0.30 -28.29 16.92
CA MET A 150 -1.23 -28.88 17.88
C MET A 150 -1.83 -30.15 17.27
N ASN A 151 -0.98 -31.18 17.22
CA ASN A 151 -1.28 -32.54 17.63
C ASN A 151 -2.65 -33.12 17.19
N PRO A 152 -2.71 -34.06 16.23
CA PRO A 152 -3.85 -34.95 16.08
C PRO A 152 -3.85 -35.94 17.26
N LYS A 153 -4.36 -35.50 18.41
CA LYS A 153 -5.03 -36.36 19.39
C LYS A 153 -6.41 -35.72 19.52
N ILE A 154 -7.52 -36.37 19.19
CA ILE A 154 -7.91 -37.77 19.32
C ILE A 154 -8.89 -38.06 18.17
#